data_AF-A0A7C3WE00-F1
#
_entry.id   AF-A0A7C3WE00-F1
#
_cell.length_a   1.000
_cell.length_b   1.000
_cell.length_c   1.000
_cell.angle_alpha   90.00
_cell.angle_beta   90.00
_cell.angle_gamma   90.00
#
_symmetry.space_group_name_H-M   'P 1'
#
loop_
_entity.id
_entity.type
_entity.pdbx_description
1 polymer ?
#
loop_
_entity_poly.entity_id
_entity_poly.type
_entity_poly.pdbx_seq_one_letter_code
_entity_poly.pdbx_strand_id
1 'polypeptide(L)'
;MKVKPPIEKTKKEIKKYQLALIKQMLQLATSGFGLVAALAWNELIRTFINDYIKTKISVGSGLISLLIYALLVTALAVFITLQLSKLQEKIKGKKRS
;
A
#
# COMPACT_ATOMS: atom_id res chain seq x y z
N MET A 1 28.80 -39.38 2.68
CA MET A 1 28.44 -37.97 2.40
C MET A 1 27.93 -37.89 0.95
N LYS A 2 26.62 -37.71 0.69
CA LYS A 2 26.09 -37.66 -0.68
C LYS A 2 26.33 -36.27 -1.29
N VAL A 3 27.45 -36.09 -1.98
CA VAL A 3 27.77 -34.85 -2.70
C VAL A 3 26.89 -34.80 -3.95
N LYS A 4 26.00 -33.81 -4.03
CA LYS A 4 25.14 -33.61 -5.21
C LYS A 4 25.98 -33.23 -6.43
N PRO A 5 25.64 -33.73 -7.64
CA PRO A 5 26.46 -33.54 -8.83
C PRO A 5 26.62 -32.05 -9.17
N PRO A 6 27.78 -31.63 -9.73
CA PRO A 6 28.12 -30.21 -9.96
C PRO A 6 27.04 -29.41 -10.72
N ILE A 7 26.36 -30.05 -11.67
CA ILE A 7 25.31 -29.44 -12.51
C ILE A 7 24.07 -29.02 -11.70
N GLU A 8 23.71 -29.78 -10.65
CA GLU A 8 22.52 -29.49 -9.84
C GLU A 8 22.76 -28.29 -8.91
N LYS A 9 23.99 -28.09 -8.42
CA LYS A 9 24.37 -26.90 -7.64
C LYS A 9 24.28 -25.64 -8.49
N THR A 10 24.85 -25.62 -9.69
CA THR A 10 24.84 -24.45 -10.58
C THR A 10 23.42 -24.01 -10.95
N LYS A 11 22.51 -24.93 -11.28
CA LYS A 11 21.10 -24.60 -11.57
C LYS A 11 20.36 -23.98 -10.38
N LYS A 12 20.67 -24.43 -9.15
CA LYS A 12 20.05 -23.90 -7.94
C LYS A 12 20.53 -22.49 -7.61
N GLU A 13 21.82 -22.22 -7.77
CA GLU A 13 22.38 -20.88 -7.58
C GLU A 13 21.77 -19.90 -8.60
N ILE A 14 21.70 -20.25 -9.89
CA ILE A 14 21.07 -19.40 -10.92
C ILE A 14 19.62 -19.07 -10.56
N LYS A 15 18.82 -20.08 -10.18
CA LYS A 15 17.43 -19.86 -9.75
C LYS A 15 17.34 -18.95 -8.53
N LYS A 16 18.26 -19.08 -7.57
CA LYS A 16 18.32 -18.24 -6.38
C LYS A 16 18.62 -16.78 -6.74
N TYR A 17 19.54 -16.52 -7.67
CA TYR A 17 19.82 -15.17 -8.18
C TYR A 17 18.62 -14.58 -8.92
N GLN A 18 17.99 -15.35 -9.81
CA GLN A 18 16.77 -14.90 -10.52
C GLN A 18 15.64 -14.55 -9.53
N LEU A 19 15.43 -15.40 -8.52
CA LEU A 19 14.47 -15.12 -7.44
C LEU A 19 14.81 -13.85 -6.68
N ALA A 20 16.09 -13.60 -6.39
CA ALA A 20 16.52 -12.38 -5.71
C ALA A 20 16.25 -11.12 -6.56
N LEU A 21 16.56 -11.16 -7.87
CA LEU A 21 16.29 -10.06 -8.79
C LEU A 21 14.79 -9.77 -8.91
N ILE A 22 13.96 -10.80 -9.09
CA ILE A 22 12.50 -10.65 -9.19
C ILE A 22 11.95 -10.06 -7.88
N LYS A 23 12.41 -10.52 -6.72
CA LYS A 23 12.01 -9.95 -5.42
C LYS A 23 12.37 -8.47 -5.32
N GLN A 24 13.57 -8.08 -5.76
CA GLN A 24 14.01 -6.69 -5.72
C GLN A 24 13.21 -5.81 -6.68
N MET A 25 12.92 -6.30 -7.88
CA MET A 25 12.05 -5.63 -8.85
C MET A 25 10.62 -5.46 -8.31
N LEU A 26 10.05 -6.51 -7.71
CA LEU A 26 8.73 -6.45 -7.07
C LEU A 26 8.71 -5.43 -5.93
N GLN A 27 9.74 -5.40 -5.09
CA GLN A 27 9.86 -4.41 -4.02
C GLN A 27 9.92 -2.99 -4.58
N LEU A 28 10.75 -2.75 -5.60
CA LEU A 28 10.89 -1.43 -6.22
C LEU A 28 9.58 -0.97 -6.88
N ALA A 29 8.93 -1.87 -7.64
CA ALA A 29 7.65 -1.59 -8.27
C ALA A 29 6.56 -1.32 -7.24
N THR A 30 6.44 -2.15 -6.20
CA THR A 30 5.42 -1.98 -5.15
C THR A 30 5.63 -0.69 -4.38
N SER A 31 6.87 -0.33 -4.05
CA SER A 31 7.19 0.94 -3.40
C SER A 31 6.89 2.14 -4.31
N GLY A 32 7.27 2.07 -5.59
CA GLY A 32 7.00 3.11 -6.58
C GLY A 32 5.50 3.34 -6.78
N PHE A 33 4.72 2.27 -6.97
CA PHE A 33 3.27 2.35 -7.07
C PHE A 33 2.61 2.77 -5.77
N GLY A 34 3.16 2.38 -4.61
CA GLY A 34 2.70 2.86 -3.30
C GLY A 34 2.79 4.38 -3.17
N LEU A 35 3.88 4.97 -3.66
CA LEU A 35 4.05 6.43 -3.69
C LEU A 35 3.05 7.09 -4.64
N VAL A 36 2.92 6.58 -5.88
CA VAL A 36 1.95 7.11 -6.85
C VAL A 36 0.53 7.01 -6.33
N ALA A 37 0.16 5.89 -5.71
CA ALA A 37 -1.14 5.69 -5.11
C ALA A 37 -1.40 6.69 -3.98
N ALA A 38 -0.43 6.91 -3.09
CA ALA A 38 -0.55 7.89 -2.01
C ALA A 38 -0.79 9.31 -2.55
N LEU A 39 -0.07 9.70 -3.61
CA LEU A 39 -0.26 10.99 -4.26
C LEU A 39 -1.64 11.10 -4.92
N ALA A 40 -2.08 10.06 -5.64
CA ALA A 40 -3.38 10.04 -6.32
C ALA A 40 -4.56 10.13 -5.34
N TRP A 41 -4.50 9.42 -4.20
CA TRP A 41 -5.52 9.51 -3.16
C TRP A 41 -5.55 10.88 -2.49
N ASN A 42 -4.39 11.49 -2.21
CA ASN A 42 -4.34 12.86 -1.68
C ASN A 42 -4.98 13.86 -2.66
N GLU A 43 -4.67 13.76 -3.94
CA GLU A 43 -5.24 14.65 -4.95
C GLU A 43 -6.75 14.45 -5.09
N LEU A 44 -7.21 13.19 -5.17
CA LEU A 44 -8.64 12.86 -5.23
C LEU A 44 -9.42 13.48 -4.06
N ILE A 45 -8.92 13.35 -2.83
CA ILE A 45 -9.59 13.90 -1.65
C ILE A 45 -9.63 15.43 -1.72
N ARG A 46 -8.54 16.08 -2.14
CA ARG A 46 -8.48 17.54 -2.29
C ARG A 46 -9.47 18.04 -3.34
N THR A 47 -9.45 17.45 -4.53
CA THR A 47 -10.36 17.81 -5.62
C THR A 47 -11.81 17.56 -5.22
N PHE A 48 -12.12 16.41 -4.61
CA PHE A 48 -13.46 16.12 -4.12
C PHE A 48 -13.97 17.18 -3.15
N ILE A 49 -13.15 17.58 -2.17
CA ILE A 49 -13.53 18.62 -1.21
C ILE A 49 -13.67 19.98 -1.88
N ASN A 50 -12.76 20.34 -2.79
CA ASN A 50 -12.85 21.61 -3.50
C ASN A 50 -14.09 21.68 -4.38
N ASP A 51 -14.37 20.65 -5.16
CA ASP A 51 -15.43 20.69 -6.17
C ASP A 51 -16.82 20.48 -5.55
N TYR A 52 -16.94 19.57 -4.57
CA TYR A 52 -18.24 19.20 -4.00
C TYR A 52 -18.55 19.89 -2.68
N ILE A 53 -17.56 20.13 -1.81
CA ILE A 53 -17.80 20.68 -0.48
C ILE A 53 -17.70 22.21 -0.50
N LYS A 54 -16.61 22.79 -1.05
CA LYS A 54 -16.45 24.27 -1.08
C LYS A 54 -17.50 24.94 -1.96
N THR A 55 -17.82 24.37 -3.12
CA THR A 55 -18.80 24.95 -4.05
C THR A 55 -20.23 24.90 -3.49
N LYS A 56 -20.57 23.90 -2.69
CA LYS A 56 -21.94 23.75 -2.12
C LYS A 56 -22.13 24.45 -0.78
N ILE A 57 -21.06 24.65 -0.01
CA ILE A 57 -21.12 25.27 1.32
C ILE A 57 -20.56 26.69 1.22
N SER A 58 -21.44 27.66 0.98
CA SER A 58 -21.11 29.10 0.93
C SER A 58 -20.84 29.69 2.33
N VAL A 59 -20.12 28.97 3.18
CA VAL A 59 -19.83 29.39 4.56
C VAL A 59 -18.35 29.74 4.67
N GLY A 60 -18.00 30.92 4.13
CA GLY A 60 -17.02 31.86 4.69
C GLY A 60 -15.58 31.48 5.04
N SER A 61 -15.11 30.22 5.01
CA SER A 61 -13.71 29.98 5.42
C SER A 61 -13.08 28.71 4.88
N GLY A 62 -11.88 28.86 4.30
CA GLY A 62 -11.00 27.74 3.95
C GLY A 62 -10.66 26.83 5.14
N LEU A 63 -10.89 27.29 6.37
CA LEU A 63 -10.78 26.51 7.61
C LEU A 63 -11.75 25.33 7.67
N ILE A 64 -13.01 25.52 7.29
CA ILE A 64 -14.00 24.43 7.29
C ILE A 64 -13.63 23.37 6.26
N SER A 65 -13.13 23.77 5.09
CA SER A 65 -12.61 22.83 4.08
C SER A 65 -11.40 22.04 4.59
N LEU A 66 -10.46 22.68 5.31
CA LEU A 66 -9.30 22.03 5.91
C LEU A 66 -9.72 21.05 7.02
N LEU A 67 -10.73 21.41 7.82
CA LEU A 67 -11.26 20.56 8.89
C LEU A 67 -11.93 19.30 8.30
N ILE A 68 -12.72 19.45 7.23
CA ILE A 68 -13.34 18.32 6.53
C ILE A 68 -12.27 17.43 5.89
N TYR A 69 -11.24 18.00 5.27
CA TYR A 69 -10.09 17.26 4.76
C TYR A 69 -9.43 16.42 5.85
N ALA A 70 -9.11 17.04 7.00
CA ALA A 70 -8.47 16.36 8.11
C ALA A 70 -9.33 15.20 8.66
N LEU A 71 -10.63 15.40 8.83
CA LEU A 71 -11.55 14.36 9.28
C LEU A 71 -11.66 13.20 8.28
N LEU A 72 -11.77 13.49 6.98
CA LEU A 72 -11.87 12.46 5.94
C LEU A 72 -10.59 11.62 5.85
N VAL A 73 -9.42 12.26 5.86
CA VAL A 73 -8.14 11.55 5.83
C VAL A 73 -7.96 10.69 7.08
N THR A 74 -8.33 11.21 8.25
CA THR A 74 -8.25 10.45 9.51
C THR A 74 -9.19 9.25 9.51
N ALA A 75 -10.43 9.44 9.06
CA ALA A 75 -11.41 8.35 8.97
C ALA A 75 -10.93 7.25 8.00
N LEU A 76 -10.40 7.64 6.84
CA LEU A 76 -9.80 6.71 5.87
C LEU A 76 -8.60 5.96 6.45
N ALA A 77 -7.70 6.66 7.16
CA ALA A 77 -6.54 6.05 7.78
C ALA A 77 -6.93 5.00 8.83
N VAL A 78 -7.89 5.32 9.70
CA VAL A 78 -8.44 4.38 10.70
C VAL A 78 -9.11 3.20 9.99
N PHE A 79 -9.95 3.46 8.99
CA PHE A 79 -10.63 2.40 8.24
C PHE A 79 -9.65 1.41 7.60
N ILE A 80 -8.65 1.91 6.86
CA ILE A 80 -7.63 1.07 6.21
C ILE A 80 -6.85 0.28 7.27
N THR A 81 -6.44 0.93 8.37
CA THR A 81 -5.69 0.27 9.46
C THR A 81 -6.49 -0.89 10.08
N LEU A 82 -7.79 -0.69 10.32
CA LEU A 82 -8.66 -1.75 10.85
C LEU A 82 -8.82 -2.90 9.87
N GLN A 83 -8.96 -2.62 8.57
CA GLN A 83 -9.04 -3.67 7.54
C GLN A 83 -7.74 -4.47 7.43
N LEU A 84 -6.60 -3.79 7.50
CA LEU A 84 -5.28 -4.45 7.47
C LEU A 84 -5.06 -5.31 8.71
N SER A 85 -5.49 -4.85 9.88
CA SER A 85 -5.44 -5.63 11.13
C SER A 85 -6.25 -6.93 11.01
N LYS A 86 -7.49 -6.85 10.51
CA LYS A 86 -8.34 -8.03 10.24
C LYS A 86 -7.70 -8.99 9.22
N LEU A 87 -7.07 -8.47 8.17
CA LEU A 87 -6.38 -9.29 7.18
C LEU A 87 -5.18 -10.00 7.79
N GLN A 88 -4.42 -9.32 8.65
CA GLN A 88 -3.29 -9.91 9.37
C GLN A 88 -3.74 -11.06 10.28
N GLU A 89 -4.85 -10.89 11.01
CA GLU A 89 -5.43 -11.94 11.84
C GLU A 89 -5.86 -13.15 11.01
N LYS A 90 -6.52 -12.95 9.86
CA LYS A 90 -6.91 -14.05 8.96
C LYS A 90 -5.70 -14.85 8.46
N ILE A 91 -4.62 -14.16 8.06
CA ILE A 91 -3.40 -14.82 7.59
C ILE A 91 -2.69 -15.58 8.72
N LYS A 92 -2.66 -15.02 9.94
CA LYS A 92 -2.10 -15.68 11.13
C LYS A 92 -2.96 -16.87 11.60
N GLY A 93 -4.28 -16.75 11.56
CA GLY A 93 -5.23 -17.82 11.92
C GLY A 93 -5.14 -19.01 10.97
N LYS A 94 -4.97 -18.76 9.66
CA LYS A 94 -4.78 -19.81 8.65
C LYS A 94 -3.45 -20.58 8.79
N LYS A 95 -2.46 -20.03 9.52
CA LYS A 95 -1.18 -20.70 9.81
C LYS A 95 -1.22 -21.62 11.04
N ARG A 96 -2.31 -21.61 11.82
CA ARG A 96 -2.46 -22.37 13.08
C ARG A 96 -3.49 -23.50 13.01
N SER A 97 -4.15 -23.68 11.87
CA SER A 97 -5.08 -24.79 11.59
C SER A 97 -4.48 -25.74 10.56
#